data_AF-A0AA40A6H8-F1
#
_entry.id   AF-A0AA40A6H8-F1
#
_cell.length_a   1.000
_cell.length_b   1.000
_cell.length_c   1.000
_cell.angle_alpha   90.00
_cell.angle_beta   90.00
_cell.angle_gamma   90.00
#
_symmetry.space_group_name_H-M   'P 1'
#
loop_
_entity.id
_entity.type
_entity.pdbx_description
1 polymer ?
#
loop_
_entity_poly.entity_id
_entity_poly.type
_entity_poly.pdbx_seq_one_letter_code
_entity_poly.pdbx_strand_id
1 'polypeptide(L)'
;MEIAAIDQFDELPRIRGDKLRRFKNGQFKKIDYLELLGRSDDDDALPDGDHGYVFRVLIDGDLYALKIFRFFDVEEALAMLDPAGRSCVSAEDVEGQKDPFYAECRAYARIASKKRKRPIAVACHGFVSIPAKQEAVLAWRFGIADWSRPEEQLSLPPAQQQPLRGLVKDLVEADPEVTEALVKAMRRELKALNSLRIYVMDVRWDNYKGGHLVDFSSAWTEPHFEFRRDVNSKEDIELNRQVDLQAFDKMVGELGMEGLARAKPDSAVSSRLRHRRGREG
;
A
#
# COMPACT_ATOMS: atom_id res chain seq x y z
N MET A 1 -9.40 -31.60 -7.29
CA MET A 1 -8.41 -31.22 -6.27
C MET A 1 -7.81 -29.90 -6.73
N GLU A 2 -8.37 -28.77 -6.29
CA GLU A 2 -7.91 -27.45 -6.73
C GLU A 2 -6.60 -27.11 -6.03
N ILE A 3 -5.51 -27.09 -6.80
CA ILE A 3 -4.20 -26.72 -6.29
C ILE A 3 -4.22 -25.21 -6.04
N ALA A 4 -4.05 -24.85 -4.77
CA ALA A 4 -3.82 -23.49 -4.30
C ALA A 4 -2.55 -22.92 -4.94
N ALA A 5 -2.58 -21.62 -5.24
CA ALA A 5 -1.45 -20.72 -5.52
C ALA A 5 -0.19 -21.38 -6.13
N ILE A 6 0.02 -21.20 -7.43
CA ILE A 6 1.36 -21.34 -8.01
C ILE A 6 2.15 -20.13 -7.49
N ASP A 7 3.07 -20.32 -6.54
CA ASP A 7 3.86 -19.21 -6.03
C ASP A 7 5.36 -19.50 -6.11
N GLN A 8 6.06 -18.64 -6.86
CA GLN A 8 7.47 -18.77 -7.23
C GLN A 8 8.43 -18.23 -6.14
N PHE A 9 7.92 -17.59 -5.08
CA PHE A 9 8.75 -16.90 -4.07
C PHE A 9 8.40 -17.30 -2.63
N ASP A 10 9.44 -17.49 -1.81
CA ASP A 10 9.30 -17.78 -0.39
C ASP A 10 9.16 -16.51 0.48
N GLU A 11 9.77 -15.40 0.06
CA GLU A 11 9.83 -14.12 0.77
C GLU A 11 9.92 -12.94 -0.21
N LEU A 12 9.30 -11.80 0.14
CA LEU A 12 9.22 -10.59 -0.70
C LEU A 12 9.44 -9.28 0.08
N PRO A 13 9.86 -8.18 -0.58
CA PRO A 13 10.25 -8.08 -2.01
C PRO A 13 11.66 -8.63 -2.28
N ARG A 14 12.13 -8.65 -3.54
CA ARG A 14 13.46 -9.20 -3.90
C ARG A 14 14.65 -8.30 -3.55
N ILE A 15 14.42 -7.04 -3.19
CA ILE A 15 15.48 -6.09 -2.79
C ILE A 15 15.92 -6.24 -1.33
N ARG A 16 17.10 -5.73 -0.96
CA ARG A 16 17.63 -5.81 0.41
C ARG A 16 16.68 -5.19 1.45
N GLY A 17 16.52 -5.85 2.59
CA GLY A 17 15.72 -5.38 3.71
C GLY A 17 14.97 -6.50 4.42
N ASP A 18 14.16 -6.11 5.42
CA ASP A 18 13.22 -7.02 6.09
C ASP A 18 12.25 -7.60 5.05
N LYS A 19 11.92 -8.88 5.20
CA LYS A 19 11.03 -9.60 4.28
C LYS A 19 9.68 -9.88 4.92
N LEU A 20 8.62 -9.73 4.14
CA LEU A 20 7.30 -10.15 4.56
C LEU A 20 7.16 -11.64 4.28
N ARG A 21 6.62 -12.39 5.25
CA ARG A 21 6.33 -13.82 5.12
C ARG A 21 5.06 -14.07 4.31
N ARG A 22 4.93 -15.28 3.79
CA ARG A 22 3.67 -15.79 3.22
C ARG A 22 2.58 -15.89 4.28
N PHE A 23 1.35 -15.56 3.88
CA PHE A 23 0.17 -15.83 4.68
C PHE A 23 0.03 -17.34 4.92
N LYS A 24 -0.12 -17.75 6.19
CA LYS A 24 -0.18 -19.16 6.61
C LYS A 24 0.92 -20.05 5.96
N ASN A 25 2.11 -19.50 5.73
CA ASN A 25 3.22 -20.19 5.02
C ASN A 25 2.85 -20.73 3.62
N GLY A 26 1.87 -20.13 2.95
CA GLY A 26 1.34 -20.60 1.67
C GLY A 26 0.36 -21.77 1.80
N GLN A 27 0.00 -22.16 3.02
CA GLN A 27 -0.90 -23.28 3.29
C GLN A 27 -2.28 -22.76 3.68
N PHE A 28 -3.11 -22.50 2.66
CA PHE A 28 -4.54 -22.25 2.80
C PHE A 28 -5.28 -22.95 1.66
N LYS A 29 -6.54 -23.35 1.87
CA LYS A 29 -7.25 -24.18 0.89
C LYS A 29 -8.06 -23.36 -0.10
N LYS A 30 -8.74 -22.33 0.39
CA LYS A 30 -9.72 -21.57 -0.41
C LYS A 30 -9.82 -20.13 0.07
N ILE A 31 -10.00 -19.23 -0.90
CA ILE A 31 -10.40 -17.84 -0.67
C ILE A 31 -11.82 -17.71 -1.18
N ASP A 32 -12.74 -17.37 -0.30
CA ASP A 32 -14.12 -17.01 -0.65
C ASP A 32 -14.24 -15.49 -0.64
N TYR A 33 -14.34 -14.89 -1.81
CA TYR A 33 -14.62 -13.47 -1.96
C TYR A 33 -16.05 -13.18 -1.52
N LEU A 34 -16.25 -12.26 -0.59
CA LEU A 34 -17.58 -11.93 -0.08
C LEU A 34 -18.07 -10.62 -0.69
N GLU A 35 -17.24 -9.58 -0.61
CA GLU A 35 -17.60 -8.19 -0.90
C GLU A 35 -16.38 -7.42 -1.39
N LEU A 36 -16.57 -6.49 -2.34
CA LEU A 36 -15.58 -5.49 -2.72
C LEU A 36 -15.73 -4.28 -1.78
N LEU A 37 -14.70 -3.99 -0.99
CA LEU A 37 -14.68 -2.87 -0.06
C LEU A 37 -14.37 -1.55 -0.77
N GLY A 38 -14.88 -0.45 -0.22
CA GLY A 38 -14.65 0.90 -0.74
C GLY A 38 -15.63 1.34 -1.84
N ARG A 39 -16.51 0.44 -2.28
CA ARG A 39 -17.63 0.80 -3.17
C ARG A 39 -18.75 1.43 -2.32
N SER A 40 -19.28 2.56 -2.76
CA SER A 40 -20.54 3.10 -2.22
C SER A 40 -21.74 2.50 -2.95
N ASP A 41 -22.82 2.22 -2.23
CA ASP A 41 -24.04 1.62 -2.79
C ASP A 41 -24.69 2.47 -3.90
N ASP A 42 -24.41 3.78 -3.92
CA ASP A 42 -24.96 4.75 -4.87
C ASP A 42 -24.06 5.00 -6.10
N ASP A 43 -22.90 4.32 -6.20
CA ASP A 43 -21.96 4.53 -7.30
C ASP A 43 -21.70 3.24 -8.09
N ASP A 44 -22.13 3.25 -9.36
CA ASP A 44 -21.82 2.18 -10.30
C ASP A 44 -20.31 2.15 -10.64
N ALA A 45 -19.58 3.24 -10.36
CA ALA A 45 -18.14 3.29 -10.54
C ALA A 45 -17.41 2.33 -9.58
N LEU A 46 -16.34 1.71 -10.09
CA LEU A 46 -15.41 1.00 -9.23
C LEU A 46 -14.72 1.99 -8.29
N PRO A 47 -14.40 1.59 -7.06
CA PRO A 47 -13.62 2.43 -6.17
C PRO A 47 -12.30 2.81 -6.84
N ASP A 48 -11.82 4.02 -6.54
CA ASP A 48 -10.55 4.53 -7.04
C ASP A 48 -9.44 3.59 -6.57
N GLY A 49 -8.92 2.83 -7.54
CA GLY A 49 -8.20 1.59 -7.32
C GLY A 49 -6.79 1.67 -7.87
N ASP A 50 -6.16 2.85 -7.80
CA ASP A 50 -4.86 3.16 -8.44
C ASP A 50 -3.84 2.04 -8.23
N HIS A 51 -3.79 1.48 -7.02
CA HIS A 51 -2.85 0.43 -6.65
C HIS A 51 -3.46 -0.97 -6.56
N GLY A 52 -4.79 -1.10 -6.62
CA GLY A 52 -5.50 -2.37 -6.46
C GLY A 52 -6.87 -2.26 -5.79
N TYR A 53 -7.46 -3.42 -5.52
CA TYR A 53 -8.80 -3.57 -4.95
C TYR A 53 -8.76 -4.32 -3.63
N VAL A 54 -9.62 -3.94 -2.68
CA VAL A 54 -9.69 -4.56 -1.36
C VAL A 54 -10.99 -5.34 -1.22
N PHE A 55 -10.90 -6.60 -0.82
CA PHE A 55 -12.05 -7.48 -0.66
C PHE A 55 -12.21 -7.89 0.80
N ARG A 56 -13.46 -7.98 1.25
CA ARG A 56 -13.82 -8.81 2.40
C ARG A 56 -13.78 -10.26 1.92
N VAL A 57 -13.00 -11.09 2.59
CA VAL A 57 -12.84 -12.50 2.22
C VAL A 57 -12.94 -13.41 3.42
N LEU A 58 -13.37 -14.65 3.18
CA LEU A 58 -13.25 -15.75 4.12
C LEU A 58 -12.12 -16.67 3.64
N ILE A 59 -11.08 -16.87 4.46
CA ILE A 59 -9.97 -17.78 4.14
C ILE A 59 -9.88 -18.86 5.21
N ASP A 60 -10.17 -20.10 4.81
CA ASP A 60 -10.28 -21.26 5.70
C ASP A 60 -11.22 -21.05 6.91
N GLY A 61 -12.27 -20.24 6.73
CA GLY A 61 -13.29 -19.97 7.76
C GLY A 61 -13.07 -18.71 8.60
N ASP A 62 -11.94 -18.01 8.41
CA ASP A 62 -11.63 -16.76 9.11
C ASP A 62 -11.84 -15.55 8.18
N LEU A 63 -12.38 -14.45 8.71
CA LEU A 63 -12.61 -13.20 7.96
C LEU A 63 -11.34 -12.35 7.89
N TYR A 64 -11.06 -11.82 6.70
CA TYR A 64 -9.94 -10.93 6.44
C TYR A 64 -10.30 -9.83 5.44
N ALA A 65 -9.47 -8.79 5.41
CA ALA A 65 -9.34 -7.89 4.25
C ALA A 65 -8.21 -8.40 3.34
N LEU A 66 -8.52 -8.64 2.06
CA LEU A 66 -7.54 -9.02 1.04
C LEU A 66 -7.39 -7.88 0.04
N LYS A 67 -6.24 -7.20 0.04
CA LYS A 67 -5.89 -6.24 -1.01
C LYS A 67 -5.19 -6.99 -2.14
N ILE A 68 -5.74 -6.94 -3.35
CA ILE A 68 -5.15 -7.48 -4.58
C ILE A 68 -4.63 -6.32 -5.41
N PHE A 69 -3.37 -6.37 -5.80
CA PHE A 69 -2.68 -5.28 -6.47
C PHE A 69 -2.75 -5.41 -7.98
N ARG A 70 -2.81 -4.27 -8.66
CA ARG A 70 -2.57 -4.17 -10.10
C ARG A 70 -1.09 -4.49 -10.42
N PHE A 71 -0.82 -4.83 -11.67
CA PHE A 71 0.55 -4.94 -12.15
C PHE A 71 1.18 -3.54 -12.23
N PHE A 72 2.45 -3.47 -11.87
CA PHE A 72 3.21 -2.22 -11.83
C PHE A 72 3.95 -2.02 -13.15
N ASP A 73 3.78 -0.85 -13.76
CA ASP A 73 4.54 -0.44 -14.94
C ASP A 73 5.83 0.28 -14.51
N VAL A 74 6.94 -0.43 -14.62
CA VAL A 74 8.27 0.10 -14.28
C VAL A 74 8.71 1.19 -15.27
N GLU A 75 8.32 1.09 -16.53
CA GLU A 75 8.71 2.05 -17.57
C GLU A 75 8.01 3.40 -17.36
N GLU A 76 6.71 3.36 -17.07
CA GLU A 76 5.93 4.54 -16.68
C GLU A 76 6.51 5.18 -15.42
N ALA A 77 6.77 4.39 -14.37
CA ALA A 77 7.35 4.90 -13.13
C ALA A 77 8.73 5.54 -13.34
N LEU A 78 9.56 4.96 -14.22
CA LEU A 78 10.85 5.54 -14.62
C LEU A 78 10.68 6.85 -15.40
N ALA A 79 9.65 6.97 -16.23
CA ALA A 79 9.35 8.19 -16.99
C ALA A 79 8.89 9.35 -16.09
N MET A 80 8.28 9.05 -14.93
CA MET A 80 7.85 10.04 -13.94
C MET A 80 8.99 10.63 -13.10
N LEU A 81 10.17 9.99 -13.10
CA LEU A 81 11.36 10.52 -12.45
C LEU A 81 11.95 11.68 -13.26
N ASP A 82 12.54 12.66 -12.57
CA ASP A 82 13.31 13.67 -13.27
C ASP A 82 14.53 13.03 -13.97
N PRO A 83 15.04 13.60 -15.08
CA PRO A 83 16.12 12.97 -15.85
C PRO A 83 17.39 12.73 -15.04
N ALA A 84 17.72 13.59 -14.07
CA ALA A 84 18.90 13.43 -13.24
C ALA A 84 18.71 12.27 -12.25
N GLY A 85 17.58 12.24 -11.54
CA GLY A 85 17.21 11.14 -10.64
C GLY A 85 17.12 9.80 -11.35
N ARG A 86 16.54 9.75 -12.57
CA ARG A 86 16.44 8.54 -13.40
C ARG A 86 17.80 7.93 -13.72
N SER A 87 18.84 8.76 -13.92
CA SER A 87 20.20 8.27 -14.23
C SER A 87 20.90 7.60 -13.03
N CYS A 88 20.38 7.81 -11.82
CA CYS A 88 20.99 7.35 -10.57
C CYS A 88 20.32 6.10 -9.97
N VAL A 89 19.26 5.59 -10.61
CA VAL A 89 18.48 4.44 -10.13
C VAL A 89 18.35 3.38 -11.22
N SER A 90 18.36 2.11 -10.84
CA SER A 90 18.07 1.01 -11.75
C SER A 90 16.56 0.73 -11.84
N ALA A 91 16.13 0.03 -12.88
CA ALA A 91 14.76 -0.48 -12.96
C ALA A 91 14.39 -1.38 -11.75
N GLU A 92 15.35 -2.18 -11.26
CA GLU A 92 15.19 -3.02 -10.07
C GLU A 92 15.00 -2.17 -8.79
N ASP A 93 15.71 -1.04 -8.66
CA ASP A 93 15.52 -0.10 -7.55
C ASP A 93 14.12 0.52 -7.61
N VAL A 94 13.65 0.89 -8.80
CA VAL A 94 12.30 1.46 -8.99
C VAL A 94 11.24 0.43 -8.69
N GLU A 95 11.27 -0.73 -9.35
CA GLU A 95 10.33 -1.82 -9.09
C GLU A 95 10.33 -2.20 -7.61
N GLY A 96 11.48 -2.52 -7.04
CA GLY A 96 11.57 -3.00 -5.66
C GLY A 96 11.12 -1.99 -4.59
N GLN A 97 11.08 -0.69 -4.91
CA GLN A 97 10.82 0.36 -3.92
C GLN A 97 9.55 1.18 -4.20
N LYS A 98 9.11 1.28 -5.46
CA LYS A 98 7.92 2.02 -5.89
C LYS A 98 6.77 1.13 -6.34
N ASP A 99 7.00 -0.15 -6.65
CA ASP A 99 5.89 -1.07 -6.89
C ASP A 99 4.98 -1.06 -5.64
N PRO A 100 3.67 -0.75 -5.79
CA PRO A 100 2.75 -0.61 -4.68
C PRO A 100 2.69 -1.82 -3.73
N PHE A 101 2.77 -3.03 -4.30
CA PHE A 101 2.77 -4.26 -3.52
C PHE A 101 4.10 -4.44 -2.78
N TYR A 102 5.23 -4.16 -3.41
CA TYR A 102 6.53 -4.24 -2.74
C TYR A 102 6.73 -3.16 -1.69
N ALA A 103 6.33 -1.91 -1.94
CA ALA A 103 6.35 -0.83 -0.96
C ALA A 103 5.60 -1.23 0.32
N GLU A 104 4.40 -1.77 0.16
CA GLU A 104 3.57 -2.20 1.28
C GLU A 104 4.15 -3.43 2.00
N CYS A 105 4.71 -4.40 1.27
CA CYS A 105 5.45 -5.52 1.85
C CYS A 105 6.61 -5.05 2.73
N ARG A 106 7.40 -4.08 2.27
CA ARG A 106 8.56 -3.55 3.02
C ARG A 106 8.14 -2.85 4.30
N ALA A 107 7.08 -2.06 4.24
CA ALA A 107 6.54 -1.37 5.40
C ALA A 107 6.10 -2.39 6.46
N TYR A 108 5.27 -3.37 6.10
CA TYR A 108 4.81 -4.39 7.04
C TYR A 108 5.92 -5.31 7.55
N ALA A 109 6.89 -5.67 6.72
CA ALA A 109 8.06 -6.42 7.15
C ALA A 109 8.85 -5.66 8.24
N ARG A 110 9.07 -4.36 8.04
CA ARG A 110 9.74 -3.48 9.01
C ARG A 110 8.93 -3.27 10.29
N ILE A 111 7.60 -3.23 10.20
CA ILE A 111 6.71 -3.18 11.37
C ILE A 111 6.83 -4.49 12.16
N ALA A 112 6.82 -5.63 11.48
CA ALA A 112 6.91 -6.95 12.10
C ALA A 112 8.30 -7.23 12.72
N SER A 113 9.37 -6.66 12.17
CA SER A 113 10.74 -6.90 12.65
C SER A 113 11.03 -6.29 14.03
N LYS A 114 10.21 -5.34 14.50
CA LYS A 114 10.34 -4.76 15.84
C LYS A 114 9.10 -5.00 16.70
N LYS A 115 9.23 -5.85 17.72
CA LYS A 115 8.17 -6.07 18.71
C LYS A 115 7.77 -4.74 19.37
N ARG A 116 6.47 -4.45 19.41
CA ARG A 116 5.89 -3.28 20.09
C ARG A 116 4.80 -3.72 21.04
N LYS A 117 4.62 -2.95 22.12
CA LYS A 117 3.55 -3.18 23.10
C LYS A 117 2.17 -2.79 22.57
N ARG A 118 2.12 -1.92 21.56
CA ARG A 118 0.89 -1.41 20.95
C ARG A 118 1.01 -1.48 19.42
N PRO A 119 -0.07 -1.80 18.71
CA PRO A 119 -0.10 -1.73 17.25
C PRO A 119 0.13 -0.28 16.80
N ILE A 120 0.67 -0.14 15.60
CA ILE A 120 0.92 1.17 14.94
C ILE A 120 0.37 1.19 13.50
N ALA A 121 -0.33 0.12 13.14
CA ALA A 121 -0.95 -0.17 11.86
C ALA A 121 -1.89 -1.38 12.07
N VAL A 122 -2.84 -1.59 11.16
CA VAL A 122 -3.64 -2.81 11.10
C VAL A 122 -2.72 -4.02 10.86
N ALA A 123 -3.04 -5.18 11.46
CA ALA A 123 -2.15 -6.34 11.31
C ALA A 123 -2.15 -6.86 9.86
N CYS A 124 -0.96 -7.12 9.34
CA CYS A 124 -0.75 -7.81 8.08
C CYS A 124 -0.29 -9.25 8.37
N HIS A 125 -1.01 -10.22 7.84
CA HIS A 125 -0.77 -11.64 8.07
C HIS A 125 0.21 -12.26 7.07
N GLY A 126 0.42 -11.58 5.94
CA GLY A 126 1.39 -11.97 4.91
C GLY A 126 0.85 -11.80 3.50
N PHE A 127 1.69 -12.13 2.53
CA PHE A 127 1.32 -12.10 1.12
C PHE A 127 0.74 -13.42 0.61
N VAL A 128 -0.04 -13.34 -0.45
CA VAL A 128 -0.61 -14.46 -1.20
C VAL A 128 -0.49 -14.22 -2.71
N SER A 129 -0.30 -15.30 -3.46
CA SER A 129 -0.45 -15.29 -4.93
C SER A 129 -1.79 -15.87 -5.33
N ILE A 130 -2.50 -15.14 -6.19
CA ILE A 130 -3.83 -15.47 -6.68
C ILE A 130 -3.70 -15.89 -8.15
N PRO A 131 -4.02 -17.14 -8.50
CA PRO A 131 -3.89 -17.63 -9.88
C PRO A 131 -4.67 -16.76 -10.87
N ALA A 132 -4.11 -16.48 -12.04
CA ALA A 132 -4.75 -15.62 -13.05
C ALA A 132 -6.14 -16.11 -13.49
N LYS A 133 -6.43 -17.42 -13.41
CA LYS A 133 -7.78 -17.97 -13.64
C LYS A 133 -8.86 -17.38 -12.72
N GLN A 134 -8.49 -16.82 -11.56
CA GLN A 134 -9.42 -16.15 -10.65
C GLN A 134 -9.87 -14.78 -11.18
N GLU A 135 -9.14 -14.16 -12.13
CA GLU A 135 -9.54 -12.89 -12.74
C GLU A 135 -10.93 -12.98 -13.38
N ALA A 136 -11.26 -14.10 -14.00
CA ALA A 136 -12.60 -14.32 -14.56
C ALA A 136 -13.69 -14.30 -13.49
N VAL A 137 -13.42 -14.83 -12.29
CA VAL A 137 -14.35 -14.79 -11.15
C VAL A 137 -14.49 -13.36 -10.63
N LEU A 138 -13.38 -12.62 -10.54
CA LEU A 138 -13.37 -11.23 -10.07
C LEU A 138 -14.09 -10.30 -11.06
N ALA A 139 -13.87 -10.49 -12.36
CA ALA A 139 -14.56 -9.77 -13.42
C ALA A 139 -16.07 -10.05 -13.40
N TRP A 140 -16.45 -11.33 -13.35
CA TRP A 140 -17.86 -11.71 -13.35
C TRP A 140 -18.62 -11.23 -12.11
N ARG A 141 -18.01 -11.34 -10.92
CA ARG A 141 -18.69 -11.04 -9.65
C ARG A 141 -18.63 -9.57 -9.25
N PHE A 142 -17.53 -8.89 -9.58
CA PHE A 142 -17.26 -7.53 -9.09
C PHE A 142 -17.08 -6.50 -10.23
N GLY A 143 -17.10 -6.92 -11.49
CA GLY A 143 -16.91 -6.02 -12.64
C GLY A 143 -15.46 -5.59 -12.86
N ILE A 144 -14.49 -6.22 -12.19
CA ILE A 144 -13.07 -5.85 -12.28
C ILE A 144 -12.39 -6.64 -13.39
N ALA A 145 -12.27 -6.04 -14.57
CA ALA A 145 -11.61 -6.65 -15.73
C ALA A 145 -10.15 -6.19 -15.90
N ASP A 146 -9.82 -4.98 -15.46
CA ASP A 146 -8.51 -4.39 -15.67
C ASP A 146 -7.63 -4.45 -14.41
N TRP A 147 -6.54 -5.21 -14.52
CA TRP A 147 -5.50 -5.35 -13.50
C TRP A 147 -4.17 -4.71 -13.93
N SER A 148 -4.18 -3.91 -15.00
CA SER A 148 -2.98 -3.32 -15.64
C SER A 148 -1.98 -4.38 -16.12
N ARG A 149 -2.48 -5.57 -16.45
CA ARG A 149 -1.65 -6.71 -16.87
C ARG A 149 -0.89 -6.38 -18.16
N PRO A 150 0.44 -6.58 -18.22
CA PRO A 150 1.23 -6.31 -19.42
C PRO A 150 0.72 -7.10 -20.65
N GLU A 151 0.81 -6.50 -21.83
CA GLU A 151 0.27 -7.09 -23.07
C GLU A 151 0.89 -8.46 -23.37
N GLU A 152 2.17 -8.64 -23.06
CA GLU A 152 2.87 -9.92 -23.24
C GLU A 152 2.24 -11.03 -22.40
N GLN A 153 1.70 -10.69 -21.23
CA GLN A 153 1.00 -11.64 -20.35
C GLN A 153 -0.41 -11.96 -20.87
N LEU A 154 -1.10 -11.02 -21.50
CA LEU A 154 -2.45 -11.24 -22.04
C LEU A 154 -2.47 -12.27 -23.17
N SER A 155 -1.36 -12.40 -23.91
CA SER A 155 -1.21 -13.41 -24.97
C SER A 155 -1.03 -14.84 -24.45
N LEU A 156 -0.69 -15.01 -23.17
CA LEU A 156 -0.43 -16.31 -22.56
C LEU A 156 -1.72 -16.96 -22.05
N PRO A 157 -1.82 -18.30 -22.06
CA PRO A 157 -2.89 -19.00 -21.36
C PRO A 157 -2.91 -18.67 -19.85
N PRO A 158 -4.07 -18.59 -19.17
CA PRO A 158 -4.14 -18.21 -17.75
C PRO A 158 -3.30 -19.08 -16.79
N ALA A 159 -3.00 -20.33 -17.15
CA ALA A 159 -2.15 -21.20 -16.36
C ALA A 159 -0.65 -20.85 -16.44
N GLN A 160 -0.24 -20.07 -17.45
CA GLN A 160 1.13 -19.61 -17.69
C GLN A 160 1.32 -18.12 -17.36
N GLN A 161 0.22 -17.39 -17.16
CA GLN A 161 0.24 -16.01 -16.73
C GLN A 161 0.79 -15.88 -15.31
N GLN A 162 1.48 -14.77 -15.04
CA GLN A 162 1.87 -14.42 -13.68
C GLN A 162 0.63 -14.27 -12.79
N PRO A 163 0.65 -14.80 -11.55
CA PRO A 163 -0.45 -14.64 -10.61
C PRO A 163 -0.60 -13.18 -10.18
N LEU A 164 -1.82 -12.80 -9.78
CA LEU A 164 -2.05 -11.55 -9.08
C LEU A 164 -1.42 -11.63 -7.68
N ARG A 165 -0.98 -10.48 -7.16
CA ARG A 165 -0.30 -10.37 -5.87
C ARG A 165 -1.27 -9.77 -4.87
N GLY A 166 -1.31 -10.32 -3.65
CA GLY A 166 -2.21 -9.82 -2.62
C GLY A 166 -1.64 -9.84 -1.22
N LEU A 167 -2.24 -9.04 -0.34
CA LEU A 167 -1.93 -8.97 1.09
C LEU A 167 -3.16 -9.26 1.92
N VAL A 168 -3.01 -10.17 2.88
CA VAL A 168 -4.05 -10.51 3.85
C VAL A 168 -3.85 -9.69 5.12
N LYS A 169 -4.87 -8.95 5.53
CA LYS A 169 -4.87 -8.07 6.70
C LYS A 169 -6.06 -8.36 7.60
N ASP A 170 -5.99 -7.90 8.85
CA ASP A 170 -7.17 -7.85 9.70
C ASP A 170 -8.27 -7.06 9.02
N LEU A 171 -9.49 -7.61 9.06
CA LEU A 171 -10.69 -6.88 8.65
C LEU A 171 -11.10 -5.93 9.77
N VAL A 172 -11.25 -4.65 9.45
CA VAL A 172 -11.80 -3.66 10.37
C VAL A 172 -13.20 -3.30 9.89
N GLU A 173 -14.22 -3.70 10.65
CA GLU A 173 -15.62 -3.59 10.24
C GLU A 173 -16.23 -2.19 10.50
N ALA A 174 -15.67 -1.43 11.45
CA ALA A 174 -16.19 -0.12 11.79
C ALA A 174 -15.08 0.85 12.18
N ASP A 175 -15.25 2.10 11.77
CA ASP A 175 -14.40 3.20 12.18
C ASP A 175 -14.92 3.82 13.49
N PRO A 176 -14.03 4.12 14.45
CA PRO A 176 -14.41 4.77 15.69
C PRO A 176 -14.86 6.20 15.43
N GLU A 177 -15.65 6.75 16.36
CA GLU A 177 -15.92 8.18 16.38
C GLU A 177 -14.61 8.97 16.46
N VAL A 178 -14.54 10.04 15.66
CA VAL A 178 -13.35 10.86 15.61
C VAL A 178 -13.27 11.75 16.84
N THR A 179 -12.37 11.41 17.76
CA THR A 179 -12.15 12.15 19.01
C THR A 179 -10.75 12.74 19.08
N GLU A 180 -10.55 13.75 19.92
CA GLU A 180 -9.21 14.30 20.20
C GLU A 180 -8.23 13.22 20.69
N ALA A 181 -8.70 12.27 21.51
CA ALA A 181 -7.90 11.18 22.00
C ALA A 181 -7.43 10.25 20.87
N LEU A 182 -8.32 9.96 19.91
CA LEU A 182 -8.02 9.18 18.71
C LEU A 182 -6.98 9.90 17.84
N VAL A 183 -7.18 11.17 17.53
CA VAL A 183 -6.23 11.97 16.74
C VAL A 183 -4.85 12.00 17.38
N LYS A 184 -4.78 12.17 18.71
CA LYS A 184 -3.52 12.09 19.46
C LYS A 184 -2.89 10.70 19.36
N ALA A 185 -3.69 9.63 19.32
CA ALA A 185 -3.20 8.26 19.14
C ALA A 185 -2.63 8.05 17.73
N MET A 186 -3.39 8.38 16.68
CA MET A 186 -2.95 8.27 15.28
C MET A 186 -1.64 9.04 15.04
N ARG A 187 -1.49 10.24 15.61
CA ARG A 187 -0.24 11.00 15.51
C ARG A 187 0.94 10.29 16.17
N ARG A 188 0.74 9.64 17.33
CA ARG A 188 1.80 8.88 18.01
C ARG A 188 2.20 7.66 17.18
N GLU A 189 1.24 7.00 16.55
CA GLU A 189 1.47 5.86 15.65
C GLU A 189 2.24 6.29 14.40
N LEU A 190 1.86 7.40 13.76
CA LEU A 190 2.58 7.96 12.63
C LEU A 190 4.03 8.33 13.01
N LYS A 191 4.25 8.93 14.18
CA LYS A 191 5.61 9.17 14.69
C LYS A 191 6.37 7.86 14.94
N ALA A 192 5.69 6.82 15.40
CA ALA A 192 6.29 5.51 15.59
C ALA A 192 6.70 4.87 14.26
N LEU A 193 5.90 4.99 13.20
CA LEU A 193 6.26 4.56 11.84
C LEU A 193 7.48 5.31 11.32
N ASN A 194 7.50 6.64 11.44
CA ASN A 194 8.66 7.46 11.10
C ASN A 194 9.93 7.04 11.87
N SER A 195 9.80 6.67 13.15
CA SER A 195 10.91 6.16 13.97
C SER A 195 11.45 4.81 13.48
N LEU A 196 10.66 4.05 12.71
CA LEU A 196 11.05 2.84 12.01
C LEU A 196 11.61 3.11 10.61
N ARG A 197 11.72 4.39 10.23
CA ARG A 197 12.06 4.84 8.88
C ARG A 197 11.07 4.36 7.82
N ILE A 198 9.79 4.34 8.18
CA ILE A 198 8.68 4.14 7.27
C ILE A 198 7.97 5.49 7.15
N TYR A 199 7.94 6.03 5.94
CA TYR A 199 7.21 7.24 5.61
C TYR A 199 6.06 6.83 4.68
N VAL A 200 4.81 7.05 5.08
CA VAL A 200 3.60 6.55 4.42
C VAL A 200 3.38 7.21 3.06
N MET A 201 3.74 8.50 2.96
CA MET A 201 3.63 9.34 1.77
C MET A 201 2.20 9.65 1.29
N ASP A 202 1.21 8.94 1.81
CA ASP A 202 -0.21 9.10 1.50
C ASP A 202 -1.07 9.10 2.78
N VAL A 203 -0.75 10.01 3.71
CA VAL A 203 -1.52 10.17 4.94
C VAL A 203 -2.80 10.96 4.64
N ARG A 204 -3.93 10.25 4.67
CA ARG A 204 -5.29 10.78 4.50
C ARG A 204 -6.29 9.94 5.29
N TRP A 205 -7.47 10.48 5.59
CA TRP A 205 -8.47 9.83 6.45
C TRP A 205 -8.90 8.47 5.90
N ASP A 206 -9.09 8.35 4.59
CA ASP A 206 -9.55 7.12 3.93
C ASP A 206 -8.58 5.94 4.11
N ASN A 207 -7.30 6.24 4.35
CA ASN A 207 -6.24 5.25 4.61
C ASN A 207 -6.13 4.86 6.09
N TYR A 208 -7.02 5.37 6.95
CA TYR A 208 -7.19 4.91 8.32
C TYR A 208 -8.43 4.01 8.43
N LYS A 209 -8.27 2.87 9.11
CA LYS A 209 -9.37 2.02 9.55
C LYS A 209 -9.22 1.67 11.02
N GLY A 210 -10.27 1.82 11.80
CA GLY A 210 -10.23 1.52 13.24
C GLY A 210 -9.30 2.47 14.01
N GLY A 211 -8.96 3.63 13.44
CA GLY A 211 -7.94 4.52 13.98
C GLY A 211 -6.49 4.17 13.62
N HIS A 212 -6.26 3.16 12.79
CA HIS A 212 -4.93 2.68 12.40
C HIS A 212 -4.71 2.82 10.90
N LEU A 213 -3.47 3.08 10.50
CA LEU A 213 -3.11 3.05 9.07
C LEU A 213 -3.27 1.65 8.49
N VAL A 214 -3.90 1.55 7.33
CA VAL A 214 -4.10 0.30 6.58
C VAL A 214 -3.30 0.24 5.29
N ASP A 215 -3.03 1.38 4.66
CA ASP A 215 -2.44 1.44 3.33
C ASP A 215 -1.00 1.98 3.37
N PHE A 216 -0.07 1.16 2.88
CA PHE A 216 1.34 1.53 2.71
C PHE A 216 1.82 1.35 1.27
N SER A 217 0.92 1.37 0.30
CA SER A 217 1.26 1.17 -1.11
C SER A 217 2.11 2.31 -1.68
N SER A 218 2.00 3.54 -1.15
CA SER A 218 2.89 4.66 -1.49
C SER A 218 4.09 4.80 -0.55
N ALA A 219 4.24 3.89 0.43
CA ALA A 219 5.17 4.10 1.53
C ALA A 219 6.64 3.96 1.12
N TRP A 220 7.44 4.94 1.53
CA TRP A 220 8.89 4.90 1.37
C TRP A 220 9.53 4.35 2.64
N THR A 221 9.93 3.08 2.60
CA THR A 221 10.67 2.45 3.70
C THR A 221 12.17 2.55 3.45
N GLU A 222 12.97 3.07 4.40
CA GLU A 222 14.43 3.13 4.22
C GLU A 222 15.08 1.73 4.30
N PRO A 223 16.06 1.41 3.45
CA PRO A 223 16.66 2.29 2.43
C PRO A 223 15.71 2.54 1.24
N HIS A 224 15.56 3.80 0.81
CA HIS A 224 14.76 4.18 -0.35
C HIS A 224 15.54 5.18 -1.20
N PHE A 225 15.50 5.07 -2.53
CA PHE A 225 16.34 5.88 -3.41
C PHE A 225 16.03 7.38 -3.30
N GLU A 226 14.78 7.73 -3.02
CA GLU A 226 14.34 9.10 -2.72
C GLU A 226 15.07 9.74 -1.52
N PHE A 227 15.71 8.96 -0.65
CA PHE A 227 16.50 9.45 0.47
C PHE A 227 18.02 9.42 0.22
N ARG A 228 18.46 9.13 -1.00
CA ARG A 228 19.88 9.17 -1.38
C ARG A 228 20.27 10.55 -1.90
N ARG A 229 21.48 11.00 -1.55
CA ARG A 229 22.02 12.34 -1.89
C ARG A 229 22.44 12.50 -3.35
N ASP A 230 22.62 11.39 -4.06
CA ASP A 230 22.88 11.39 -5.50
C ASP A 230 21.58 11.44 -6.32
N VAL A 231 20.43 11.20 -5.69
CA VAL A 231 19.10 11.33 -6.31
C VAL A 231 18.45 12.67 -5.93
N ASN A 232 18.45 13.03 -4.65
CA ASN A 232 17.78 14.22 -4.12
C ASN A 232 18.73 15.12 -3.31
N SER A 233 18.43 16.42 -3.29
CA SER A 233 19.15 17.38 -2.43
C SER A 233 18.95 17.07 -0.95
N LYS A 234 19.84 17.58 -0.09
CA LYS A 234 19.72 17.37 1.37
C LYS A 234 18.42 17.98 1.90
N GLU A 235 18.04 19.14 1.38
CA GLU A 235 16.83 19.87 1.70
C GLU A 235 15.59 19.06 1.30
N ASP A 236 15.61 18.45 0.11
CA ASP A 236 14.50 17.63 -0.39
C ASP A 236 14.31 16.34 0.41
N ILE A 237 15.42 15.70 0.77
CA ILE A 237 15.40 14.52 1.64
C ILE A 237 14.78 14.86 2.99
N GLU A 238 15.18 15.98 3.60
CA GLU A 238 14.63 16.41 4.89
C GLU A 238 13.14 16.75 4.77
N LEU A 239 12.75 17.44 3.69
CA LEU A 239 11.37 17.76 3.41
C LEU A 239 10.52 16.49 3.24
N ASN A 240 11.02 15.51 2.49
CA ASN A 240 10.35 14.22 2.26
C ASN A 240 10.06 13.48 3.58
N ARG A 241 10.95 13.57 4.57
CA ARG A 241 10.74 12.95 5.90
C ARG A 241 9.65 13.62 6.75
N GLN A 242 9.25 14.84 6.39
CA GLN A 242 8.26 15.61 7.14
C GLN A 242 6.87 15.55 6.50
N VAL A 243 6.76 15.10 5.24
CA VAL A 243 5.53 15.05 4.45
C VAL A 243 4.37 14.44 5.23
N ASP A 244 4.58 13.28 5.84
CA ASP A 244 3.55 12.55 6.60
C ASP A 244 2.92 13.37 7.72
N LEU A 245 3.75 14.03 8.54
CA LEU A 245 3.24 14.78 9.70
C LEU A 245 2.49 16.03 9.27
N GLN A 246 2.88 16.63 8.14
CA GLN A 246 2.19 17.78 7.57
C GLN A 246 0.87 17.37 6.89
N ALA A 247 0.87 16.25 6.16
CA ALA A 247 -0.35 15.65 5.60
C ALA A 247 -1.33 15.27 6.72
N PHE A 248 -0.83 14.73 7.83
CA PHE A 248 -1.62 14.46 9.03
C PHE A 248 -2.24 15.73 9.63
N ASP A 249 -1.46 16.81 9.75
CA ASP A 249 -1.99 18.09 10.25
C ASP A 249 -3.09 18.67 9.35
N LYS A 250 -2.92 18.57 8.03
CA LYS A 250 -3.96 18.97 7.05
C LYS A 250 -5.22 18.14 7.23
N MET A 251 -5.10 16.81 7.29
CA MET A 251 -6.21 15.89 7.51
C MET A 251 -6.97 16.21 8.81
N VAL A 252 -6.26 16.51 9.90
CA VAL A 252 -6.89 16.91 11.18
C VAL A 252 -7.67 18.22 11.06
N GLY A 253 -7.16 19.18 10.29
CA GLY A 253 -7.89 20.41 9.97
C GLY A 253 -9.18 20.16 9.19
N GLU A 254 -9.13 19.28 8.18
CA GLU A 254 -10.29 18.88 7.36
C GLU A 254 -11.37 18.17 8.17
N LEU A 255 -10.98 17.49 9.26
CA LEU A 255 -11.89 16.88 10.23
C LEU A 255 -12.47 17.87 11.26
N GLY A 256 -12.25 19.18 11.09
CA GLY A 256 -12.78 20.23 11.97
C GLY A 256 -12.07 20.33 13.33
N MET A 257 -10.87 19.75 13.47
CA MET A 257 -10.10 19.72 14.71
C MET A 257 -8.83 20.59 14.65
N GLU A 258 -8.97 21.80 14.11
CA GLU A 258 -7.88 22.74 13.86
C GLU A 258 -6.99 23.00 15.10
N GLY A 259 -7.57 23.02 16.30
CA GLY A 259 -6.84 23.19 17.56
C GLY A 259 -5.84 22.07 17.90
N LEU A 260 -5.87 20.95 17.17
CA LEU A 260 -4.97 19.80 17.32
C LEU A 260 -3.91 19.70 16.21
N ALA A 261 -4.02 20.51 15.16
CA ALA A 261 -3.00 20.66 14.13
C ALA A 261 -1.79 21.39 14.73
N ARG A 262 -0.56 20.93 14.43
CA ARG A 262 0.67 21.50 15.02
C ARG A 262 1.51 22.33 14.06
N ALA A 263 1.45 22.04 12.77
CA ALA A 263 2.14 22.81 11.75
C ALA A 263 1.23 23.83 11.10
N LYS A 264 1.78 25.02 10.78
CA LYS A 264 1.22 25.84 9.70
C LYS A 264 1.57 25.14 8.38
N PRO A 265 0.68 25.13 7.38
CA PRO A 265 0.96 24.49 6.11
C PRO A 265 2.22 25.09 5.47
N ASP A 266 3.25 24.27 5.28
CA ASP A 266 4.42 24.65 4.49
C ASP A 266 4.02 24.60 3.01
N SER A 267 4.19 25.72 2.31
CA SER A 267 3.82 25.83 0.90
C SER A 267 4.63 24.90 0.01
N ALA A 268 5.89 24.60 0.37
CA ALA A 268 6.76 23.70 -0.38
C ALA A 268 6.34 22.22 -0.24
N VAL A 269 5.87 21.82 0.94
CA VAL A 269 5.31 20.46 1.12
C VAL A 269 3.93 20.35 0.48
N SER A 270 3.12 21.40 0.61
CA SER A 270 1.78 21.44 0.02
C SER A 270 1.82 21.33 -1.51
N SER A 271 2.80 21.96 -2.17
CA SER A 271 2.99 21.82 -3.62
C SER A 271 3.44 20.41 -4.01
N ARG A 272 4.33 19.78 -3.23
CA ARG A 272 4.75 18.38 -3.45
C ARG A 272 3.62 17.38 -3.27
N LEU A 273 2.79 17.55 -2.24
CA LEU A 273 1.59 16.73 -2.03
C LEU A 273 0.63 16.82 -3.22
N ARG A 274 0.45 18.02 -3.79
CA ARG A 274 -0.38 18.22 -4.99
C ARG A 274 0.26 17.61 -6.24
N HIS A 275 1.57 17.78 -6.41
CA HIS A 275 2.31 17.24 -7.56
C HIS A 275 2.31 15.71 -7.58
N ARG A 276 2.34 15.06 -6.40
CA ARG A 276 2.24 13.60 -6.30
C ARG A 276 0.85 13.08 -6.65
N ARG A 277 -0.21 13.74 -6.16
CA ARG A 277 -1.60 13.39 -6.54
C ARG A 277 -1.85 13.53 -8.04
N GLY A 278 -1.19 14.46 -8.72
CA GLY A 278 -1.29 14.62 -10.18
C GLY A 278 -0.40 13.68 -11.00
N ARG A 279 0.41 12.83 -10.36
CA ARG A 279 1.28 11.83 -11.01
C ARG A 279 0.85 10.38 -10.72
N GLU A 280 -0.10 10.19 -9.80
CA GLU A 280 -0.61 8.87 -9.38
C GLU A 280 -1.99 8.56 -10.00
N GLY A 281 -2.55 9.47 -10.82
CA GLY A 281 -3.83 9.28 -11.54
C GLY A 281 -3.73 9.55 -13.03
#